data_AF-E7C877-F1
#
_entry.id   AF-E7C877-F1
#
_cell.length_a   1.000
_cell.length_b   1.000
_cell.length_c   1.000
_cell.angle_alpha   90.00
_cell.angle_beta   90.00
_cell.angle_gamma   90.00
#
_symmetry.space_group_name_H-M   'P 1'
#
loop_
_entity.id
_entity.type
_entity.pdbx_description
1 polymer ?
#
loop_
_entity_poly.entity_id
_entity_poly.type
_entity_poly.pdbx_seq_one_letter_code
_entity_poly.pdbx_strand_id
1 'polypeptide(L)'
;MGIEDPTSVGGIGVRVTDPEIANEVAERVREALGGFPYWAESWKVTNAALFSALKLEKIAMSLILGLILLVAAFNIVSTLVMVVSDRKREIGILKAMGMTRGGILRVFVLQGAWIGVVGTLMGSVLGVVLGVLIDRYDIIQIPPDVYFVDSLPVSIHAPDVLKIVVGSVMVAFLATIYPAIQASRLEPVDAIRHD
;
A
#
# COMPACT_ATOMS: atom_id res chain seq x y z
N MET A 1 -32.44 24.48 27.70
CA MET A 1 -33.87 24.60 28.08
C MET A 1 -34.16 23.38 28.93
N GLY A 2 -34.50 23.60 30.19
CA GLY A 2 -34.47 22.59 31.23
C GLY A 2 -35.46 21.45 30.98
N ILE A 3 -35.04 20.24 31.33
CA ILE A 3 -35.92 19.07 31.41
C ILE A 3 -36.77 19.29 32.68
N GLU A 4 -37.94 19.91 32.52
CA GLU A 4 -38.87 20.23 33.62
C GLU A 4 -39.83 19.08 33.96
N ASP A 5 -39.73 17.93 33.28
CA ASP A 5 -40.64 16.79 33.48
C ASP A 5 -39.86 15.51 33.85
N PRO A 6 -40.04 14.94 35.05
CA PRO A 6 -39.25 13.79 35.55
C PRO A 6 -39.44 12.48 34.77
N THR A 7 -40.36 12.43 33.80
CA THR A 7 -40.58 11.29 32.90
C THR A 7 -40.02 11.49 31.48
N SER A 8 -39.37 12.62 31.20
CA SER A 8 -38.85 12.92 29.86
C SER A 8 -37.39 12.46 29.66
N VAL A 9 -37.13 11.76 28.55
CA VAL A 9 -35.80 11.24 28.18
C VAL A 9 -35.15 12.20 27.18
N GLY A 10 -33.99 12.76 27.56
CA GLY A 10 -33.27 13.74 26.73
C GLY A 10 -32.54 13.16 25.50
N GLY A 11 -32.34 11.84 25.44
CA GLY A 11 -31.71 11.17 24.31
C GLY A 11 -31.58 9.65 24.49
N ILE A 12 -31.49 8.93 23.37
CA ILE A 12 -31.30 7.48 23.34
C ILE A 12 -30.02 7.18 22.54
N GLY A 13 -29.07 6.49 23.17
CA GLY A 13 -27.87 6.02 22.49
C GLY A 13 -28.11 4.66 21.84
N VAL A 14 -27.93 4.57 20.52
CA VAL A 14 -28.03 3.30 19.78
C VAL A 14 -26.63 2.84 19.40
N ARG A 15 -26.24 1.64 19.85
CA ARG A 15 -24.96 1.02 19.47
C ARG A 15 -25.16 0.18 18.22
N VAL A 16 -24.35 0.44 17.20
CA VAL A 16 -24.35 -0.29 15.94
C VAL A 16 -23.17 -1.27 15.92
N THR A 17 -23.37 -2.47 15.39
CA THR A 17 -22.34 -3.52 15.33
C THR A 17 -21.24 -3.18 14.32
N ASP A 18 -21.61 -2.59 13.19
CA ASP A 18 -20.68 -2.09 12.19
C ASP A 18 -20.66 -0.55 12.21
N PRO A 19 -19.51 0.08 12.52
CA PRO A 19 -19.41 1.53 12.52
C PRO A 19 -19.60 2.14 11.13
N GLU A 20 -19.41 1.39 10.04
CA GLU A 20 -19.57 1.89 8.67
C GLU A 20 -21.01 2.28 8.33
N ILE A 21 -21.97 1.51 8.82
CA ILE A 21 -23.40 1.75 8.57
C ILE A 21 -24.02 2.74 9.56
N ALA A 22 -23.24 3.34 10.46
CA ALA A 22 -23.76 4.23 11.50
C ALA A 22 -24.55 5.43 10.95
N ASN A 23 -24.14 5.97 9.78
CA ASN A 23 -24.89 7.02 9.08
C ASN A 23 -26.23 6.50 8.55
N GLU A 24 -26.23 5.34 7.88
CA GLU A 24 -27.44 4.74 7.32
C GLU A 24 -28.45 4.38 8.42
N VAL A 25 -27.98 3.85 9.53
CA VAL A 25 -28.82 3.53 10.69
C VAL A 25 -29.40 4.81 11.30
N ALA A 26 -28.60 5.88 11.45
CA ALA A 26 -29.11 7.15 11.95
C ALA A 26 -30.22 7.73 11.05
N GLU A 27 -30.03 7.69 9.73
CA GLU A 27 -31.04 8.11 8.75
C GLU A 27 -32.32 7.27 8.85
N ARG A 28 -32.20 5.93 8.90
CA ARG A 28 -33.35 5.02 9.05
C ARG A 28 -34.11 5.22 10.37
N VAL A 29 -33.39 5.50 11.45
CA VAL A 29 -34.00 5.81 12.75
C VAL A 29 -34.73 7.15 12.70
N ARG A 30 -34.14 8.17 12.06
CA ARG A 30 -34.80 9.48 11.85
C ARG A 30 -36.10 9.33 11.06
N GLU A 31 -36.08 8.55 9.98
CA GLU A 31 -37.26 8.26 9.16
C GLU A 31 -38.33 7.49 9.94
N ALA A 32 -37.95 6.47 10.70
CA ALA A 32 -38.87 5.67 11.51
C ALA A 32 -39.55 6.48 12.63
N LEU A 33 -38.88 7.52 13.15
CA LEU A 33 -39.42 8.42 14.19
C LEU A 33 -40.31 9.54 13.62
N GLY A 34 -40.53 9.58 12.30
CA GLY A 34 -41.39 10.57 11.66
C GLY A 34 -40.74 11.94 11.47
N GLY A 35 -39.41 12.05 11.59
CA GLY A 35 -38.69 13.30 11.41
C GLY A 35 -38.86 14.28 12.59
N PHE A 36 -39.07 15.56 12.29
CA PHE A 36 -39.12 16.63 13.30
C PHE A 36 -40.22 16.35 14.35
N PRO A 37 -39.95 16.49 15.67
CA PRO A 37 -38.81 17.16 16.29
C PRO A 37 -37.60 16.26 16.62
N TYR A 38 -37.55 15.01 16.14
CA TYR A 38 -36.51 14.05 16.49
C TYR A 38 -35.31 14.10 15.54
N TRP A 39 -34.10 14.12 16.10
CA TRP A 39 -32.84 14.22 15.37
C TRP A 39 -32.05 12.95 15.68
N ALA A 40 -31.49 12.33 14.65
CA ALA A 40 -30.59 11.20 14.79
C ALA A 40 -29.30 11.52 14.03
N GLU A 41 -28.21 11.68 14.78
CA GLU A 41 -26.88 11.90 14.23
C GLU A 41 -25.99 10.71 14.53
N SER A 42 -25.18 10.31 13.56
CA SER A 42 -24.18 9.29 13.80
C SER A 42 -22.94 9.93 14.44
N TRP A 43 -22.22 9.12 15.22
CA TRP A 43 -20.92 9.50 15.77
C TRP A 43 -19.90 9.92 14.69
N LYS A 44 -20.02 9.45 13.44
CA LYS A 44 -19.15 9.86 12.32
C LYS A 44 -19.41 11.31 11.90
N VAL A 45 -20.66 11.76 11.94
CA VAL A 45 -21.04 13.14 11.60
C VAL A 45 -20.58 14.09 12.70
N THR A 46 -20.84 13.72 13.96
CA THR A 46 -20.41 14.50 15.13
C THR A 46 -18.87 14.62 15.21
N ASN A 47 -18.13 13.62 14.71
CA ASN A 47 -16.66 13.60 14.67
C ASN A 47 -16.07 13.76 13.26
N ALA A 48 -16.78 14.42 12.34
CA ALA A 48 -16.38 14.52 10.93
C ALA A 48 -14.97 15.12 10.72
N ALA A 49 -14.55 16.03 11.59
CA ALA A 49 -13.20 16.61 11.55
C ALA A 49 -12.10 15.57 11.80
N LEU A 50 -12.27 14.70 12.81
CA LEU A 50 -11.34 13.60 13.11
C LEU A 50 -11.26 12.62 11.94
N PHE A 51 -12.40 12.21 11.39
CA PHE A 51 -12.45 11.30 10.24
C PHE A 51 -11.82 11.90 8.99
N SER A 52 -12.01 13.20 8.75
CA SER A 52 -11.38 13.91 7.64
C SER A 52 -9.86 13.96 7.81
N ALA A 53 -9.37 14.21 9.03
CA ALA A 53 -7.94 14.17 9.35
C ALA A 53 -7.34 12.78 9.12
N LEU A 54 -7.97 11.72 9.62
CA LEU A 54 -7.54 10.33 9.41
C LEU A 54 -7.53 9.94 7.92
N LYS A 55 -8.52 10.40 7.14
CA LYS A 55 -8.57 10.15 5.70
C LYS A 55 -7.43 10.87 4.97
N LEU A 56 -7.16 12.13 5.33
CA LEU A 56 -6.07 12.91 4.74
C LEU A 56 -4.71 12.27 5.06
N GLU A 57 -4.53 11.81 6.29
CA GLU A 57 -3.34 11.07 6.72
C GLU A 57 -3.14 9.79 5.88
N LYS A 58 -4.17 8.96 5.73
CA LYS A 58 -4.10 7.75 4.88
C LYS A 58 -3.73 8.07 3.43
N ILE A 59 -4.26 9.15 2.87
CA ILE A 59 -3.92 9.60 1.52
C ILE A 59 -2.44 10.02 1.46
N ALA A 60 -1.97 10.80 2.43
CA ALA A 60 -0.57 11.22 2.49
C ALA A 60 0.39 10.02 2.58
N MET A 61 0.08 9.03 3.44
CA MET A 61 0.86 7.78 3.53
C MET A 61 0.87 7.01 2.21
N SER A 62 -0.29 6.93 1.52
CA SER A 62 -0.37 6.27 0.21
C SER A 62 0.48 6.96 -0.86
N LEU A 63 0.56 8.29 -0.84
CA LEU A 63 1.40 9.05 -1.77
C LEU A 63 2.88 8.83 -1.51
N ILE A 64 3.30 8.85 -0.23
CA ILE A 64 4.69 8.57 0.17
C ILE A 64 5.09 7.15 -0.26
N LEU A 65 4.24 6.16 0.03
CA LEU A 65 4.47 4.77 -0.38
C LEU A 65 4.60 4.65 -1.90
N GLY A 66 3.72 5.32 -2.65
CA GLY A 66 3.79 5.36 -4.12
C GLY A 66 5.10 5.96 -4.64
N LEU A 67 5.59 7.03 -4.01
CA LEU A 67 6.87 7.64 -4.36
C LEU A 67 8.06 6.71 -4.09
N ILE A 68 8.06 6.01 -2.95
CA ILE A 68 9.09 5.02 -2.61
C ILE A 68 9.10 3.89 -3.65
N LEU A 69 7.92 3.38 -4.03
CA LEU A 69 7.80 2.36 -5.07
C LEU A 69 8.32 2.85 -6.43
N LEU A 70 8.04 4.10 -6.79
CA LEU A 70 8.55 4.72 -8.02
C LEU A 70 10.08 4.81 -8.00
N VAL A 71 10.68 5.28 -6.90
CA VAL A 71 12.14 5.33 -6.75
C VAL A 71 12.77 3.94 -6.83
N ALA A 72 12.16 2.94 -6.20
CA ALA A 72 12.59 1.55 -6.29
C ALA A 72 12.52 1.00 -7.72
N ALA A 73 11.45 1.32 -8.46
CA ALA A 73 11.30 0.94 -9.87
C ALA A 73 12.42 1.52 -10.74
N PHE A 74 12.74 2.81 -10.57
CA PHE A 74 13.86 3.44 -11.26
C PHE A 74 15.19 2.77 -10.94
N ASN A 75 15.41 2.39 -9.68
CA ASN A 75 16.61 1.68 -9.28
C ASN A 75 16.75 0.33 -10.02
N ILE A 76 15.67 -0.45 -10.09
CA ILE A 76 15.63 -1.71 -10.85
C ILE A 76 15.96 -1.47 -12.33
N VAL A 77 15.37 -0.44 -12.96
CA VAL A 77 15.67 -0.07 -14.34
C VAL A 77 17.16 0.23 -14.50
N SER A 78 17.72 1.12 -13.69
CA SER A 78 19.12 1.52 -13.76
C SER A 78 20.07 0.34 -13.59
N THR A 79 19.81 -0.53 -12.61
CA THR A 79 20.63 -1.72 -12.37
C THR A 79 20.54 -2.71 -13.53
N LEU A 80 19.35 -2.99 -14.06
CA LEU A 80 19.21 -3.91 -15.19
C LEU A 80 19.86 -3.36 -16.46
N VAL A 81 19.69 -2.07 -16.76
CA VAL A 81 20.36 -1.43 -17.90
C VAL A 81 21.89 -1.53 -17.76
N MET A 82 22.43 -1.31 -16.56
CA MET A 82 23.85 -1.49 -16.28
C MET A 82 24.29 -2.93 -16.54
N VAL A 83 23.59 -3.91 -15.98
CA VAL A 83 23.87 -5.35 -16.18
C VAL A 83 23.85 -5.73 -17.66
N VAL A 84 22.87 -5.23 -18.42
CA VAL A 84 22.78 -5.45 -19.87
C VAL A 84 24.00 -4.90 -20.58
N SER A 85 24.46 -3.71 -20.19
CA SER A 85 25.63 -3.06 -20.79
C SER A 85 26.93 -3.81 -20.46
N ASP A 86 27.11 -4.23 -19.21
CA ASP A 86 28.31 -4.95 -18.75
C ASP A 86 28.41 -6.36 -19.35
N ARG A 87 27.25 -6.99 -19.61
CA ARG A 87 27.15 -8.36 -20.15
C ARG A 87 26.92 -8.40 -21.66
N LYS A 88 27.13 -7.30 -22.40
CA LYS A 88 26.89 -7.21 -23.85
C LYS A 88 27.54 -8.33 -24.65
N ARG A 89 28.81 -8.64 -24.37
CA ARG A 89 29.57 -9.70 -25.05
C ARG A 89 28.95 -11.07 -24.85
N GLU A 90 28.53 -11.39 -23.63
CA GLU A 90 27.87 -12.67 -23.30
C GLU A 90 26.53 -12.80 -24.03
N ILE A 91 25.74 -11.72 -24.10
CA ILE A 91 24.49 -11.67 -24.88
C ILE A 91 24.77 -11.91 -26.37
N GLY A 92 25.83 -11.32 -26.91
CA GLY A 92 26.28 -11.53 -28.29
C GLY A 92 26.63 -12.99 -28.58
N ILE A 93 27.36 -13.65 -27.67
CA ILE A 93 27.70 -15.08 -27.77
C ILE A 93 26.44 -15.95 -27.73
N LEU A 94 25.51 -15.68 -26.81
CA LEU A 94 24.23 -16.41 -26.74
C LEU A 94 23.42 -16.28 -28.04
N LYS A 95 23.39 -15.07 -28.64
CA LYS A 95 22.75 -14.86 -29.96
C LYS A 95 23.45 -15.62 -31.08
N ALA A 96 24.79 -15.64 -31.09
CA ALA A 96 25.57 -16.39 -32.08
C ALA A 96 25.35 -17.91 -31.96
N MET A 97 25.10 -18.41 -30.74
CA MET A 97 24.70 -19.81 -30.49
C MET A 97 23.22 -20.10 -30.82
N GLY A 98 22.47 -19.13 -31.34
CA GLY A 98 21.08 -19.32 -31.79
C GLY A 98 20.00 -18.90 -30.80
N MET A 99 20.34 -18.23 -29.69
CA MET A 99 19.32 -17.70 -28.77
C MET A 99 18.50 -16.61 -29.45
N THR A 100 17.18 -16.79 -29.48
CA THR A 100 16.25 -15.81 -30.07
C THR A 100 16.12 -14.57 -29.20
N ARG A 101 15.68 -13.45 -29.79
CA ARG A 101 15.37 -12.22 -29.06
C ARG A 101 14.38 -12.46 -27.90
N GLY A 102 13.41 -13.35 -28.09
CA GLY A 102 12.45 -13.74 -27.06
C GLY A 102 13.08 -14.53 -25.90
N GLY A 103 14.11 -15.34 -26.17
CA GLY A 103 14.87 -16.02 -25.13
C GLY A 103 15.58 -15.03 -24.21
N ILE A 104 16.24 -14.04 -24.78
CA ILE A 104 16.94 -12.98 -24.03
C ILE A 104 15.94 -12.16 -23.23
N LEU A 105 14.82 -11.76 -23.84
CA LEU A 105 13.75 -11.04 -23.15
C LEU A 105 13.28 -11.81 -21.91
N ARG A 106 13.02 -13.12 -22.05
CA ARG A 106 12.59 -13.97 -20.93
C ARG A 106 13.61 -14.02 -19.80
N VAL A 107 14.90 -14.13 -20.11
CA VAL A 107 15.96 -14.15 -19.09
C VAL A 107 15.94 -12.88 -18.24
N PHE A 108 15.93 -11.71 -18.88
CA PHE A 108 15.95 -10.43 -18.17
C PHE A 108 14.65 -10.15 -17.42
N VAL A 109 13.50 -10.53 -17.99
CA VAL A 109 12.21 -10.44 -17.29
C VAL A 109 12.18 -11.37 -16.06
N LEU A 110 12.69 -12.61 -16.17
CA LEU A 110 12.78 -13.52 -15.03
C LEU A 110 13.71 -12.98 -13.95
N GLN A 111 14.86 -12.43 -14.34
CA GLN A 111 15.81 -11.84 -13.42
C GLN A 111 15.18 -10.67 -12.66
N GLY A 112 14.46 -9.81 -13.38
CA GLY A 112 13.69 -8.72 -12.81
C GLY A 112 12.58 -9.16 -11.86
N ALA A 113 11.79 -10.16 -12.28
CA ALA A 113 10.75 -10.76 -11.46
C ALA A 113 11.33 -11.41 -10.19
N TRP A 114 12.49 -12.06 -10.29
CA TRP A 114 13.17 -12.65 -9.14
C TRP A 114 13.59 -11.59 -8.11
N ILE A 115 14.18 -10.49 -8.58
CA ILE A 115 14.52 -9.34 -7.71
C ILE A 115 13.26 -8.79 -7.03
N GLY A 116 12.18 -8.59 -7.81
CA GLY A 116 10.91 -8.09 -7.29
C GLY A 116 10.26 -9.01 -6.25
N VAL A 117 10.23 -10.32 -6.50
CA VAL A 117 9.63 -11.32 -5.61
C VAL A 117 10.43 -11.47 -4.33
N VAL A 118 11.76 -11.63 -4.43
CA VAL A 118 12.62 -11.78 -3.24
C VAL A 118 12.60 -10.50 -2.41
N GLY A 119 12.73 -9.33 -3.05
CA GLY A 119 12.67 -8.05 -2.36
C GLY A 119 11.32 -7.82 -1.67
N THR A 120 10.21 -8.16 -2.35
CA THR A 120 8.86 -8.03 -1.76
C THR A 120 8.67 -9.00 -0.60
N LEU A 121 9.07 -10.27 -0.73
CA LEU A 121 8.97 -11.26 0.36
C LEU A 121 9.77 -10.82 1.58
N MET A 122 11.02 -10.43 1.39
CA MET A 122 11.87 -9.95 2.48
C MET A 122 11.31 -8.68 3.12
N GLY A 123 10.87 -7.72 2.31
CA GLY A 123 10.27 -6.47 2.78
C GLY A 123 8.97 -6.69 3.55
N SER A 124 8.10 -7.59 3.09
CA SER A 124 6.85 -7.92 3.77
C SER A 124 7.09 -8.65 5.08
N VAL A 125 8.00 -9.63 5.12
CA VAL A 125 8.37 -10.30 6.37
C VAL A 125 8.94 -9.30 7.36
N LEU A 126 9.89 -8.46 6.92
CA LEU A 126 10.47 -7.44 7.78
C LEU A 126 9.43 -6.43 8.28
N GLY A 127 8.54 -5.96 7.41
CA GLY A 127 7.48 -5.01 7.77
C GLY A 127 6.50 -5.59 8.79
N VAL A 128 6.08 -6.84 8.62
CA VAL A 128 5.19 -7.53 9.57
C VAL A 128 5.90 -7.75 10.91
N VAL A 129 7.15 -8.23 10.89
CA VAL A 129 7.93 -8.44 12.12
C VAL A 129 8.13 -7.13 12.88
N LEU A 130 8.47 -6.04 12.19
CA LEU A 130 8.58 -4.71 12.80
C LEU A 130 7.24 -4.23 13.35
N GLY A 131 6.14 -4.42 12.62
CA GLY A 131 4.81 -4.06 13.10
C GLY A 131 4.43 -4.78 14.39
N VAL A 132 4.64 -6.09 14.46
CA VAL A 132 4.41 -6.90 15.67
C VAL A 132 5.34 -6.50 16.81
N LEU A 133 6.59 -6.12 16.52
CA LEU A 133 7.53 -5.67 17.53
C LEU A 133 7.12 -4.32 18.14
N ILE A 134 6.68 -3.38 17.31
CA ILE A 134 6.20 -2.07 17.76
C ILE A 134 4.96 -2.24 18.65
N ASP A 135 4.02 -3.10 18.24
CA ASP A 135 2.82 -3.43 19.01
C ASP A 135 3.14 -4.08 20.36
N ARG A 136 4.10 -5.00 20.38
CA ARG A 136 4.42 -5.79 21.59
C ARG A 136 5.20 -5.02 22.65
N TYR A 137 6.02 -4.04 22.24
CA TYR A 137 6.96 -3.37 23.12
C TYR A 137 6.55 -1.94 23.50
N ASP A 138 5.36 -1.47 23.09
CA ASP A 138 4.86 -0.10 23.31
C ASP A 138 5.96 0.96 23.13
N ILE A 139 6.74 0.80 22.05
CA ILE A 139 7.97 1.59 21.80
C ILE A 139 7.62 3.09 21.71
N ILE A 140 6.39 3.40 21.32
CA ILE A 140 5.84 4.75 21.25
C ILE A 140 4.86 4.93 22.42
N GLN A 141 5.36 5.39 23.56
CA GLN A 141 4.51 5.79 24.68
C GLN A 141 3.88 7.15 24.38
N ILE A 142 2.55 7.18 24.27
CA ILE A 142 1.80 8.43 24.14
C ILE A 142 1.41 8.88 25.54
N PRO A 143 1.72 10.13 25.96
CA PRO A 143 1.28 10.65 27.25
C PRO A 143 -0.25 10.50 27.37
N PRO A 144 -0.75 9.71 28.33
CA PRO A 144 -2.18 9.42 28.47
C PRO A 144 -3.01 10.69 28.76
N ASP A 145 -2.33 11.76 29.20
CA ASP A 145 -2.88 13.06 29.52
C ASP A 145 -3.48 13.80 28.31
N VAL A 146 -3.06 13.45 27.07
CA VAL A 146 -3.44 14.15 25.83
C VAL A 146 -4.29 13.27 24.89
N TYR A 147 -4.04 11.96 24.87
CA TYR A 147 -4.80 11.00 24.07
C TYR A 147 -5.37 9.95 25.02
N PHE A 148 -6.69 9.92 25.18
CA PHE A 148 -7.45 8.97 26.02
C PHE A 148 -7.37 7.50 25.51
N VAL A 149 -6.18 7.02 25.13
CA VAL A 149 -5.92 5.70 24.56
C VAL A 149 -4.59 5.19 25.10
N ASP A 150 -4.60 4.03 25.77
CA ASP A 150 -3.44 3.47 26.49
C ASP A 150 -2.32 2.98 25.56
N SER A 151 -2.62 2.71 24.28
CA SER A 151 -1.66 2.40 23.22
C SER A 151 -2.31 2.56 21.84
N LEU A 152 -1.50 2.72 20.80
CA LEU A 152 -1.95 2.74 19.39
C LEU A 152 -1.79 1.31 18.84
N PRO A 153 -2.84 0.46 18.88
CA PRO A 153 -2.72 -0.93 18.45
C PRO A 153 -2.36 -0.99 16.96
N VAL A 154 -1.28 -1.70 16.63
CA VAL A 154 -0.85 -1.88 15.24
C VAL A 154 -1.71 -2.96 14.60
N SER A 155 -2.85 -2.56 14.03
CA SER A 155 -3.73 -3.48 13.31
C SER A 155 -3.20 -3.76 11.90
N ILE A 156 -2.50 -4.89 11.73
CA ILE A 156 -2.04 -5.37 10.43
C ILE A 156 -3.20 -6.06 9.70
N HIS A 157 -3.80 -5.35 8.74
CA HIS A 157 -4.85 -5.91 7.89
C HIS A 157 -4.24 -6.67 6.70
N ALA A 158 -4.44 -7.98 6.67
CA ALA A 158 -3.95 -8.84 5.57
C ALA A 158 -4.34 -8.36 4.15
N PRO A 159 -5.56 -7.82 3.90
CA PRO A 159 -5.91 -7.27 2.59
C PRO A 159 -5.03 -6.09 2.16
N ASP A 160 -4.58 -5.26 3.10
CA ASP A 160 -3.75 -4.10 2.77
C ASP A 160 -2.31 -4.53 2.48
N VAL A 161 -1.77 -5.49 3.24
CA VAL A 161 -0.48 -6.13 2.94
C VAL A 161 -0.52 -6.76 1.55
N LEU A 162 -1.59 -7.49 1.21
CA LEU A 162 -1.74 -8.13 -0.09
C LEU A 162 -1.78 -7.11 -1.24
N LYS A 163 -2.50 -6.00 -1.10
CA LYS A 163 -2.51 -4.91 -2.10
C LYS A 163 -1.11 -4.36 -2.33
N ILE A 164 -0.34 -4.14 -1.27
CA ILE A 164 1.03 -3.62 -1.35
C ILE A 164 1.95 -4.63 -2.04
N VAL A 165 1.89 -5.91 -1.67
CA VAL A 165 2.68 -6.99 -2.28
C VAL A 165 2.38 -7.13 -3.78
N VAL A 166 1.11 -7.16 -4.15
CA VAL A 166 0.71 -7.25 -5.56
C VAL A 166 1.14 -6.00 -6.32
N GLY A 167 0.94 -4.81 -5.73
CA GLY A 167 1.35 -3.54 -6.31
C GLY A 167 2.86 -3.45 -6.53
N SER A 168 3.68 -3.86 -5.56
CA SER A 168 5.14 -3.82 -5.65
C SER A 168 5.67 -4.78 -6.70
N VAL A 169 5.14 -6.01 -6.76
CA VAL A 169 5.53 -7.00 -7.77
C VAL A 169 5.13 -6.53 -9.17
N MET A 170 3.95 -5.94 -9.33
CA MET A 170 3.51 -5.36 -10.62
C MET A 170 4.43 -4.24 -11.07
N VAL A 171 4.78 -3.30 -10.17
CA VAL A 171 5.69 -2.19 -10.48
C VAL A 171 7.08 -2.71 -10.84
N ALA A 172 7.62 -3.68 -10.08
CA ALA A 172 8.90 -4.31 -10.38
C ALA A 172 8.87 -5.00 -11.75
N PHE A 173 7.81 -5.75 -12.05
CA PHE A 173 7.66 -6.41 -13.35
C PHE A 173 7.64 -5.38 -14.49
N LEU A 174 6.82 -4.32 -14.39
CA LEU A 174 6.74 -3.25 -15.39
C LEU A 174 8.07 -2.54 -15.61
N ALA A 175 8.82 -2.27 -14.53
CA ALA A 175 10.15 -1.67 -14.58
C ALA A 175 11.14 -2.52 -15.41
N THR A 176 11.00 -3.85 -15.37
CA THR A 176 11.96 -4.78 -16.01
C THR A 176 11.73 -4.96 -17.51
N ILE A 177 10.55 -4.56 -18.01
CA ILE A 177 10.21 -4.68 -19.43
C ILE A 177 11.12 -3.82 -20.30
N TYR A 178 11.36 -2.56 -19.90
CA TYR A 178 12.18 -1.64 -20.70
C TYR A 178 13.64 -2.14 -20.89
N PRO A 179 14.38 -2.50 -19.84
CA PRO A 179 15.72 -3.07 -19.98
C PRO A 179 15.74 -4.40 -20.74
N ALA A 180 14.74 -5.27 -20.54
CA ALA A 180 14.67 -6.55 -21.22
C ALA A 180 14.50 -6.39 -22.75
N ILE A 181 13.69 -5.42 -23.18
CA ILE A 181 13.55 -5.08 -24.61
C ILE A 181 14.87 -4.54 -25.14
N GLN A 182 15.53 -3.64 -24.41
CA GLN A 182 16.83 -3.09 -24.81
C GLN A 182 17.88 -4.20 -25.01
N ALA A 183 17.99 -5.14 -24.06
CA ALA A 183 18.88 -6.29 -24.14
C ALA A 183 18.58 -7.19 -25.35
N SER A 184 17.30 -7.47 -25.59
CA SER A 184 16.85 -8.32 -26.70
C SER A 184 17.20 -7.75 -28.08
N ARG A 185 17.44 -6.43 -28.18
CA ARG A 185 17.75 -5.73 -29.43
C ARG A 185 19.24 -5.58 -29.73
N LEU A 186 20.14 -5.90 -28.80
CA LEU A 186 21.60 -5.80 -28.99
C LEU A 186 22.10 -6.68 -30.15
N GLU A 187 22.75 -6.13 -31.17
CA GLU A 187 23.24 -6.95 -32.28
C GLU A 187 24.59 -7.61 -31.96
N PRO A 188 24.85 -8.86 -32.43
CA PRO A 188 26.10 -9.57 -32.16
C PRO A 188 27.34 -8.80 -32.65
N VAL A 189 27.21 -8.05 -33.74
CA VAL A 189 28.30 -7.28 -34.35
C VAL A 189 28.73 -6.10 -33.47
N ASP A 190 27.79 -5.47 -32.77
CA ASP A 190 28.06 -4.35 -31.85
C ASP A 190 28.70 -4.82 -30.55
N ALA A 191 28.43 -6.07 -30.14
CA ALA A 191 28.95 -6.67 -28.92
C ALA A 191 30.42 -7.12 -29.02
N ILE A 192 30.94 -7.35 -30.23
CA ILE A 192 32.31 -7.84 -30.48
C ILE A 192 33.23 -6.70 -30.95
N ARG A 193 32.67 -5.62 -31.50
CA ARG A 193 33.45 -4.49 -32.04
C ARG A 193 33.86 -3.44 -30.99
N HIS A 194 33.34 -3.52 -29.77
CA HIS A 194 33.73 -2.67 -28.65
C HIS A 194 34.76 -3.38 -27.77
N ASP A 195 35.93 -3.63 -28.34
CA ASP A 195 37.23 -3.75 -27.63
C ASP A 195 38.22 -2.86 -28.40
#